data_AF-A0A919P5J8-F1
#
_entry.id   AF-A0A919P5J8-F1
#
_cell.length_a   1.000
_cell.length_b   1.000
_cell.length_c   1.000
_cell.angle_alpha   90.00
_cell.angle_beta   90.00
_cell.angle_gamma   90.00
#
_symmetry.space_group_name_H-M   'P 1'
#
loop_
_entity.id
_entity.type
_entity.pdbx_description
1 polymer ?
#
loop_
_entity_poly.entity_id
_entity_poly.type
_entity_poly.pdbx_seq_one_letter_code
_entity_poly.pdbx_strand_id
1 'polypeptide(L)'
;MSAAAVKCGLAEDGPDGKGADYLDLDEARKLITALAALVTAAAPDIGNQHARSLRDGLRSLQLAFREASPFPDAPGEGPGEKFTGSVV
;
A
#
# COMPACT_ATOMS: atom_id res chain seq x y z
N MET A 1 -5.50 5.94 2.18
CA MET A 1 -4.61 4.93 2.80
C MET A 1 -5.37 3.91 3.62
N SER A 2 -6.23 4.30 4.57
CA SER A 2 -6.93 3.35 5.46
C SER A 2 -7.71 2.26 4.72
N ALA A 3 -8.37 2.58 3.61
CA ALA A 3 -9.02 1.59 2.76
C ALA A 3 -8.04 0.52 2.25
N ALA A 4 -6.86 0.91 1.76
CA ALA A 4 -5.84 -0.04 1.32
C ALA A 4 -5.30 -0.88 2.48
N ALA A 5 -5.12 -0.29 3.67
CA ALA A 5 -4.69 -1.04 4.86
C ALA A 5 -5.69 -2.15 5.23
N VAL A 6 -6.98 -1.81 5.27
CA VAL A 6 -8.06 -2.76 5.51
C VAL A 6 -8.05 -3.89 4.48
N LYS A 7 -7.87 -3.56 3.20
CA LYS A 7 -7.78 -4.56 2.12
C LYS A 7 -6.53 -5.43 2.16
N CYS A 8 -5.45 -4.99 2.82
CA CYS A 8 -4.26 -5.79 3.12
C CYS A 8 -4.41 -6.63 4.41
N GLY A 9 -5.59 -6.68 5.04
CA GLY A 9 -5.80 -7.47 6.26
C GLY A 9 -5.41 -6.74 7.56
N LEU A 10 -5.17 -5.43 7.52
CA LEU A 10 -4.85 -4.61 8.70
C LEU A 10 -6.10 -3.99 9.35
N ALA A 11 -7.25 -4.67 9.26
CA ALA A 11 -8.49 -4.24 9.89
C ALA A 11 -8.43 -4.41 11.43
N GLU A 12 -9.17 -3.58 12.17
CA GLU A 12 -9.14 -3.57 13.66
C GLU A 12 -9.52 -4.92 14.30
N ASP A 13 -10.49 -5.62 13.72
CA ASP A 13 -10.96 -6.93 14.22
C ASP A 13 -10.01 -8.10 13.88
N GLY A 14 -8.92 -7.83 13.14
CA GLY A 14 -7.90 -8.81 12.79
C GLY A 14 -8.36 -9.95 11.87
N PRO A 15 -7.46 -10.87 11.50
CA PRO A 15 -7.76 -11.99 10.61
C PRO A 15 -8.61 -13.09 11.26
N ASP A 16 -8.70 -13.13 12.59
CA ASP A 16 -9.52 -14.12 13.32
C ASP A 16 -10.94 -13.62 13.63
N GLY A 17 -11.25 -12.35 13.29
CA GLY A 17 -12.54 -11.71 13.48
C GLY A 17 -13.20 -11.27 12.17
N LYS A 18 -14.12 -10.30 12.24
CA LYS A 18 -14.77 -9.72 11.04
C LYS A 18 -13.79 -8.98 10.13
N GLY A 19 -12.56 -8.76 10.58
CA GLY A 19 -11.50 -8.16 9.77
C GLY A 19 -11.15 -9.00 8.54
N ALA A 20 -11.30 -10.32 8.63
CA ALA A 20 -11.08 -11.25 7.52
C ALA A 20 -11.97 -10.98 6.30
N ASP A 21 -13.21 -10.52 6.53
CA ASP A 21 -14.19 -10.26 5.46
C ASP A 21 -13.76 -9.10 4.55
N TYR A 22 -12.82 -8.27 5.00
CA TYR A 22 -12.34 -7.13 4.24
C TYR A 22 -11.05 -7.39 3.47
N LEU A 23 -10.39 -8.54 3.67
CA LEU A 23 -9.16 -8.88 2.95
C LEU A 23 -9.46 -9.07 1.45
N ASP A 24 -8.90 -8.19 0.63
CA ASP A 24 -9.05 -8.25 -0.83
C ASP A 24 -7.80 -7.66 -1.48
N LEU A 25 -6.88 -8.54 -1.89
CA LEU A 25 -5.62 -8.13 -2.49
C LEU A 25 -5.80 -7.55 -3.91
N ASP A 26 -6.84 -7.91 -4.65
CA ASP A 26 -7.07 -7.29 -5.96
C ASP A 26 -7.48 -5.80 -5.78
N GLU A 27 -8.33 -5.52 -4.80
CA GLU A 27 -8.70 -4.15 -4.45
C GLU A 27 -7.53 -3.38 -3.82
N ALA A 28 -6.76 -4.01 -2.92
CA ALA A 28 -5.56 -3.41 -2.32
C ALA A 28 -4.55 -2.97 -3.39
N ARG A 29 -4.28 -3.82 -4.40
CA ARG A 29 -3.35 -3.52 -5.50
C ARG A 29 -3.75 -2.23 -6.24
N LYS A 30 -5.04 -2.07 -6.54
CA LYS A 30 -5.58 -0.89 -7.24
C LYS A 30 -5.41 0.36 -6.38
N LEU A 31 -5.80 0.28 -5.10
CA LEU A 31 -5.71 1.40 -4.17
C LEU A 31 -4.26 1.83 -3.92
N ILE A 32 -3.34 0.90 -3.68
CA ILE A 32 -1.91 1.19 -3.46
C ILE A 32 -1.29 1.81 -4.71
N THR A 33 -1.60 1.28 -5.90
CA THR A 33 -1.09 1.84 -7.17
C THR A 33 -1.58 3.27 -7.40
N ALA A 34 -2.86 3.54 -7.14
CA ALA A 34 -3.43 4.89 -7.23
C ALA A 34 -2.80 5.85 -6.20
N LEU A 35 -2.60 5.39 -4.96
CA LEU A 35 -1.94 6.17 -3.91
C LEU A 35 -0.49 6.49 -4.27
N ALA A 36 0.24 5.54 -4.86
CA ALA A 36 1.62 5.76 -5.31
C ALA A 36 1.71 6.85 -6.37
N ALA A 37 0.83 6.81 -7.38
CA ALA A 37 0.75 7.88 -8.37
C ALA A 37 0.41 9.23 -7.74
N LEU A 38 -0.59 9.27 -6.85
CA LEU A 38 -1.01 10.49 -6.16
C LEU A 38 0.10 11.10 -5.29
N VAL A 39 0.74 10.29 -4.44
CA VAL A 39 1.80 10.76 -3.53
C VAL A 39 3.02 11.25 -4.32
N THR A 40 3.41 10.55 -5.38
CA THR A 40 4.53 10.96 -6.24
C THR A 40 4.21 12.26 -6.96
N ALA A 41 3.00 12.41 -7.51
CA ALA A 41 2.59 13.62 -8.22
C ALA A 41 2.45 14.83 -7.29
N ALA A 42 1.91 14.64 -6.07
CA ALA A 42 1.66 15.73 -5.13
C ALA A 42 2.91 16.16 -4.33
N ALA A 43 4.00 15.38 -4.37
CA ALA A 43 5.19 15.64 -3.56
C ALA A 43 5.80 17.05 -3.72
N PRO A 44 5.86 17.66 -4.92
CA PRO A 44 6.37 19.02 -5.09
C PRO A 44 5.50 20.08 -4.40
N ASP A 45 4.17 19.88 -4.38
CA ASP A 45 3.20 20.86 -3.89
C ASP A 45 3.10 20.89 -2.36
N ILE A 46 3.28 19.74 -1.72
CA ILE A 46 3.15 19.60 -0.26
C ILE A 46 4.49 19.73 0.50
N GLY A 47 5.60 19.84 -0.24
CA GLY A 47 6.94 19.96 0.33
C GLY A 47 7.48 18.66 0.97
N ASN A 48 8.79 18.67 1.22
CA ASN A 48 9.53 17.46 1.61
C ASN A 48 9.06 16.81 2.91
N GLN A 49 8.65 17.61 3.91
CA GLN A 49 8.28 17.10 5.24
C GLN A 49 6.98 16.27 5.17
N HIS A 50 5.93 16.81 4.56
CA HIS A 50 4.65 16.10 4.41
C HIS A 50 4.76 14.94 3.42
N ALA A 51 5.49 15.13 2.32
CA ALA A 51 5.71 14.08 1.33
C ALA A 51 6.46 12.87 1.91
N ARG A 52 7.39 13.08 2.86
CA ARG A 52 8.11 11.97 3.52
C ARG A 52 7.14 11.08 4.30
N SER A 53 6.31 11.64 5.18
CA SER A 53 5.36 10.86 5.98
C SER A 53 4.39 10.05 5.10
N LEU A 54 3.95 10.61 3.96
CA LEU A 54 3.10 9.89 3.00
C LEU A 54 3.85 8.76 2.29
N ARG A 55 5.10 8.97 1.89
CA ARG A 55 5.92 7.89 1.29
C ARG A 55 6.17 6.77 2.29
N ASP A 56 6.41 7.10 3.56
CA ASP A 56 6.63 6.09 4.61
C ASP A 56 5.36 5.26 4.83
N GLY A 57 4.19 5.91 4.94
CA GLY A 57 2.91 5.21 5.04
C GLY A 57 2.59 4.35 3.82
N LEU A 58 2.89 4.83 2.61
CA LEU A 58 2.73 4.06 1.38
C LEU A 58 3.66 2.85 1.35
N ARG A 59 4.93 3.00 1.75
CA ARG A 59 5.88 1.89 1.85
C ARG A 59 5.39 0.80 2.81
N SER A 60 4.82 1.18 3.95
CA SER A 60 4.22 0.22 4.89
C SER A 60 3.07 -0.56 4.24
N LEU A 61 2.23 0.08 3.42
CA LEU A 61 1.16 -0.60 2.69
C LEU A 61 1.70 -1.57 1.63
N GLN A 62 2.75 -1.19 0.90
CA GLN A 62 3.40 -2.04 -0.09
C GLN A 62 4.03 -3.28 0.54
N LEU A 63 4.67 -3.12 1.71
CA LEU A 63 5.21 -4.24 2.49
C LEU A 63 4.10 -5.15 3.02
N ALA A 64 3.05 -4.59 3.61
CA ALA A 64 1.90 -5.36 4.09
C ALA A 64 1.21 -6.15 2.96
N PHE A 65 1.06 -5.54 1.78
CA PHE A 65 0.55 -6.25 0.61
C PHE A 65 1.45 -7.43 0.22
N ARG A 66 2.76 -7.20 0.17
CA ARG A 66 3.74 -8.24 -0.17
C ARG A 66 3.71 -9.41 0.81
N GLU A 67 3.60 -9.11 2.11
CA GLU A 67 3.48 -10.10 3.17
C GLU A 67 2.18 -10.90 3.08
N ALA A 68 1.06 -10.22 2.80
CA ALA A 68 -0.24 -10.86 2.67
C ALA A 68 -0.40 -11.68 1.38
N SER A 69 0.37 -11.36 0.33
CA SER A 69 0.26 -12.05 -0.96
C SER A 69 0.89 -13.45 -0.92
N PRO A 70 0.13 -14.53 -1.21
CA PRO A 70 0.71 -15.87 -1.36
C PRO A 70 1.57 -15.99 -2.62
N PHE A 71 1.47 -15.03 -3.54
CA PHE A 71 2.25 -14.95 -4.78
C PHE A 71 2.95 -13.59 -4.84
N PRO A 72 4.12 -13.43 -4.20
CA PRO A 72 4.83 -12.16 -4.20
C PRO A 72 5.24 -11.73 -5.60
N ASP A 73 4.98 -10.48 -5.96
CA ASP A 73 5.46 -9.90 -7.21
C ASP A 73 7.00 -9.84 -7.24
N ALA A 74 7.58 -9.83 -8.44
CA ALA A 74 9.01 -9.59 -8.60
C ALA A 74 9.38 -8.17 -8.12
N PRO A 75 10.63 -7.92 -7.70
CA PRO A 75 11.07 -6.57 -7.32
C PRO A 75 10.85 -5.57 -8.45
N GLY A 76 10.15 -4.46 -8.17
CA GLY A 76 9.76 -3.44 -9.14
C GLY A 76 8.36 -3.63 -9.76
N GLU A 77 7.76 -4.82 -9.59
CA GLU A 77 6.46 -5.19 -10.17
C GLU A 77 5.33 -5.22 -9.12
N GLY A 78 5.66 -4.91 -7.85
CA GLY A 78 4.68 -4.79 -6.78
C GLY A 78 3.73 -3.59 -6.97
N PRO A 79 2.59 -3.57 -6.24
CA PRO A 79 1.63 -2.47 -6.35
C PRO A 79 2.29 -1.12 -6.05
N GLY A 80 2.17 -0.18 -6.99
CA GLY A 80 2.77 1.15 -6.88
C GLY A 80 4.28 1.24 -7.11
N GLU A 81 5.01 0.12 -7.22
CA GLU A 81 6.49 0.12 -7.35
C GLU A 81 6.98 0.79 -8.62
N LYS A 82 6.15 0.83 -9.68
CA LYS A 82 6.38 1.67 -10.87
C LYS A 82 6.70 3.14 -10.53
N PHE A 83 6.12 3.68 -9.46
CA PHE A 83 6.29 5.07 -9.04
C PHE A 83 7.26 5.25 -7.87
N THR A 84 7.44 4.22 -7.04
CA THR A 84 8.19 4.29 -5.78
C THR A 84 9.53 3.56 -5.81
N GLY A 85 9.76 2.71 -6.81
CA GLY A 85 10.81 1.70 -6.78
C GLY A 85 10.46 0.49 -5.91
N SER A 86 11.36 -0.51 -5.94
CA SER A 86 11.26 -1.75 -5.12
C SER A 86 11.22 -1.42 -3.63
N VAL A 87 10.37 -2.13 -2.88
CA VAL A 87 10.37 -2.07 -1.39
C VAL A 87 11.17 -3.20 -0.74
N VAL A 88 11.65 -4.15 -1.55
CA VAL A 88 12.54 -5.28 -1.18
C VAL A 88 13.99 -4.98 -1.52
#